data_AF-A0A851UN98-F1
#
_entry.id   AF-A0A851UN98-F1
#
_cell.length_a   1.000
_cell.length_b   1.000
_cell.length_c   1.000
_cell.angle_alpha   90.00
_cell.angle_beta   90.00
_cell.angle_gamma   90.00
#
_symmetry.space_group_name_H-M   'P 1'
#
loop_
_entity.id
_entity.type
_entity.pdbx_description
1 polymer ?
#
loop_
_entity_poly.entity_id
_entity_poly.type
_entity_poly.pdbx_seq_one_letter_code
_entity_poly.pdbx_strand_id
1 'polypeptide(L)'
;VDDVIAAVLRSSYGQSVLVPAFAGAMSLAGAQGSTWAVEGGNKLVCSGLLKLTKASVISARVTGISLHSSDGRALYQVHYESTEGQGSAFYDMVVVTTPLHPSRSNFTFENFDPPITDFPGAFQPSVTSVVHGYLNSSYFGFPDPKLFPFTSILTTDTPDLFFHAMDNICPVNISAAFRRKQPQEAAVWRVLSQQPLDKHQLKTLFRSYYSVQVTEWQTYPRYDATKALPPVVLHENLFYLSGVEWVASSMEMVAVAAKNVALLAYNRWHQELEKIDQKDLMHKVKTEL
;
A
#
# COMPACT_ATOMS: atom_id res chain seq x y z
N VAL A 1 4.18 -10.20 -24.60
CA VAL A 1 3.91 -10.54 -23.19
C VAL A 1 4.47 -9.46 -22.29
N ASP A 2 5.75 -9.12 -22.48
CA ASP A 2 6.46 -8.10 -21.72
C ASP A 2 5.76 -6.73 -21.70
N ASP A 3 5.25 -6.24 -22.84
CA ASP A 3 4.51 -4.96 -22.89
C ASP A 3 3.25 -4.94 -22.00
N VAL A 4 2.55 -6.07 -21.92
CA VAL A 4 1.33 -6.20 -21.10
C VAL A 4 1.70 -6.24 -19.62
N ILE A 5 2.74 -6.99 -19.26
CA ILE A 5 3.22 -7.08 -17.89
C ILE A 5 3.79 -5.73 -17.44
N ALA A 6 4.57 -5.06 -18.29
CA ALA A 6 5.10 -3.72 -18.06
C ALA A 6 3.97 -2.72 -17.80
N ALA A 7 2.93 -2.73 -18.63
CA ALA A 7 1.77 -1.87 -18.46
C ALA A 7 1.07 -2.06 -17.10
N VAL A 8 0.89 -3.31 -16.67
CA VAL A 8 0.30 -3.62 -15.36
C VAL A 8 1.20 -3.15 -14.21
N LEU A 9 2.49 -3.48 -14.25
CA LEU A 9 3.46 -3.10 -13.21
C LEU A 9 3.65 -1.59 -13.09
N ARG A 10 3.67 -0.87 -14.22
CA ARG A 10 3.75 0.58 -14.24
C ARG A 10 2.48 1.21 -13.66
N SER A 11 1.31 0.65 -13.96
CA SER A 11 0.03 1.11 -13.40
C SER A 11 -0.10 0.86 -11.90
N SER A 12 0.50 -0.20 -11.38
CA SER A 12 0.43 -0.57 -9.96
C SER A 12 1.55 0.07 -9.14
N TYR A 13 2.80 -0.20 -9.52
CA TYR A 13 3.99 0.14 -8.75
C TYR A 13 4.85 1.26 -9.34
N GLY A 14 4.56 1.71 -10.58
CA GLY A 14 5.41 2.66 -11.28
C GLY A 14 6.80 2.11 -11.61
N GLN A 15 6.92 0.78 -11.74
CA GLN A 15 8.19 0.06 -11.94
C GLN A 15 8.15 -0.78 -13.22
N SER A 16 9.33 -1.11 -13.76
CA SER A 16 9.48 -1.96 -14.95
C SER A 16 9.33 -3.46 -14.60
N VAL A 17 9.50 -4.32 -15.61
CA VAL A 17 9.37 -5.79 -15.47
C VAL A 17 10.46 -6.45 -14.62
N LEU A 18 11.44 -5.70 -14.13
CA LEU A 18 12.58 -6.22 -13.34
C LEU A 18 12.25 -6.49 -11.86
N VAL A 19 10.97 -6.53 -11.48
CA VAL A 19 10.55 -6.85 -10.12
C VAL A 19 10.65 -8.36 -9.84
N PRO A 20 10.81 -8.79 -8.57
CA PRO A 20 10.73 -10.19 -8.18
C PRO A 20 9.42 -10.85 -8.64
N ALA A 21 9.49 -12.13 -9.00
CA ALA A 21 8.37 -12.87 -9.59
C ALA A 21 7.09 -12.83 -8.74
N PHE A 22 7.22 -12.87 -7.41
CA PHE A 22 6.05 -12.80 -6.52
C PHE A 22 5.36 -11.43 -6.55
N ALA A 23 6.12 -10.33 -6.51
CA ALA A 23 5.58 -8.97 -6.67
C ALA A 23 4.89 -8.81 -8.05
N GLY A 24 5.51 -9.35 -9.10
CA GLY A 24 4.93 -9.41 -10.43
C GLY A 24 3.60 -10.16 -10.47
N ALA A 25 3.55 -11.36 -9.88
CA ALA A 25 2.35 -12.17 -9.82
C ALA A 25 1.22 -11.47 -9.05
N MET A 26 1.52 -10.81 -7.93
CA MET A 26 0.53 -10.06 -7.15
C MET A 26 -0.03 -8.87 -7.93
N SER A 27 0.81 -8.13 -8.65
CA SER A 27 0.34 -7.03 -9.51
C SER A 27 -0.57 -7.54 -10.64
N LEU A 28 -0.23 -8.67 -11.26
CA LEU A 28 -1.05 -9.31 -12.29
C LEU A 28 -2.38 -9.85 -11.74
N ALA A 29 -2.40 -10.36 -10.51
CA ALA A 29 -3.63 -10.82 -9.86
C ALA A 29 -4.63 -9.66 -9.71
N GLY A 30 -4.16 -8.46 -9.37
CA GLY A 30 -5.00 -7.25 -9.30
C GLY A 30 -5.52 -6.76 -10.65
N ALA A 31 -4.86 -7.12 -11.75
CA ALA A 31 -5.32 -6.79 -13.10
C ALA A 31 -6.41 -7.77 -13.62
N GLN A 32 -6.68 -8.86 -12.91
CA GLN A 32 -7.78 -9.76 -13.25
C GLN A 32 -9.12 -9.10 -12.94
N GLY A 33 -10.12 -9.29 -13.80
CA GLY A 33 -11.40 -8.56 -13.77
C GLY A 33 -12.33 -8.87 -12.59
N SER A 34 -11.89 -9.62 -11.58
CA SER A 34 -12.67 -10.05 -10.42
C SER A 34 -12.34 -9.26 -9.14
N THR A 35 -12.10 -7.96 -9.26
CA THR A 35 -11.85 -7.09 -8.10
C THR A 35 -13.15 -6.59 -7.48
N TRP A 36 -13.10 -6.31 -6.17
CA TRP A 36 -14.24 -5.84 -5.39
C TRP A 36 -13.97 -4.43 -4.89
N ALA A 37 -15.04 -3.66 -4.68
CA ALA A 37 -14.98 -2.35 -4.04
C ALA A 37 -15.99 -2.29 -2.91
N VAL A 38 -15.66 -1.55 -1.84
CA VAL A 38 -16.55 -1.38 -0.70
C VAL A 38 -17.62 -0.36 -1.04
N GLU A 39 -18.90 -0.71 -0.90
CA GLU A 39 -20.01 0.23 -1.04
C GLU A 39 -19.81 1.44 -0.09
N GLY A 40 -19.83 2.65 -0.63
CA GLY A 40 -19.51 3.88 0.12
C GLY A 40 -18.01 4.24 0.16
N GLY A 41 -17.15 3.38 -0.40
CA GLY A 41 -15.73 3.59 -0.65
C GLY A 41 -14.79 2.86 0.32
N ASN A 42 -13.60 2.51 -0.17
CA ASN A 42 -12.59 1.72 0.58
C ASN A 42 -12.12 2.39 1.89
N LYS A 43 -12.32 3.70 2.06
CA LYS A 43 -12.08 4.40 3.33
C LYS A 43 -12.87 3.81 4.51
N LEU A 44 -13.97 3.11 4.23
CA LEU A 44 -14.82 2.49 5.24
C LEU A 44 -14.23 1.20 5.81
N VAL A 45 -13.22 0.60 5.18
CA VAL A 45 -12.58 -0.63 5.68
C VAL A 45 -11.98 -0.38 7.06
N CYS A 46 -11.11 0.62 7.20
CA CYS A 46 -10.43 0.91 8.46
C CYS A 46 -11.41 1.36 9.55
N SER A 47 -12.36 2.25 9.24
CA SER A 47 -13.33 2.73 10.23
C SER A 47 -14.30 1.63 10.67
N GLY A 48 -14.71 0.75 9.74
CA GLY A 48 -15.52 -0.43 10.04
C GLY A 48 -14.79 -1.40 10.98
N LEU A 49 -13.52 -1.69 10.70
CA LEU A 49 -12.69 -2.55 11.56
C LEU A 49 -12.54 -1.96 12.97
N LEU A 50 -12.21 -0.68 13.11
CA LEU A 50 -12.09 -0.02 14.42
C LEU A 50 -13.40 -0.08 15.23
N LYS A 51 -14.55 0.10 14.55
CA LYS A 51 -15.87 -0.01 15.19
C LYS A 51 -16.16 -1.43 15.68
N LEU A 52 -15.76 -2.46 14.92
CA LEU A 52 -16.01 -3.86 15.26
C LEU A 52 -15.09 -4.35 16.39
N THR A 53 -13.82 -3.96 16.39
CA THR A 53 -12.85 -4.41 17.39
C THR A 53 -13.03 -3.74 18.75
N LYS A 54 -13.74 -2.60 18.80
CA LYS A 54 -13.85 -1.74 20.00
C LYS A 54 -12.46 -1.34 20.55
N ALA A 55 -11.46 -1.28 19.67
CA ALA A 55 -10.11 -0.89 20.04
C ALA A 55 -10.09 0.56 20.56
N SER A 56 -9.30 0.82 21.60
CA SER A 56 -9.04 2.19 22.05
C SER A 56 -8.07 2.85 21.07
N VAL A 57 -8.48 3.97 20.48
CA VAL A 57 -7.66 4.74 19.55
C VAL A 57 -7.09 5.94 20.29
N ILE A 58 -5.76 5.94 20.46
CA ILE A 58 -5.02 7.06 21.04
C ILE A 58 -4.48 7.91 19.90
N SER A 59 -4.95 9.15 19.78
CA SER A 59 -4.46 10.11 18.79
C SER A 59 -3.15 10.75 19.28
N ALA A 60 -2.05 10.03 19.15
CA ALA A 60 -0.71 10.50 19.52
C ALA A 60 0.35 10.00 18.52
N ARG A 61 1.46 10.72 18.42
CA ARG A 61 2.63 10.32 17.64
C ARG A 61 3.58 9.54 18.53
N VAL A 62 3.87 8.28 18.19
CA VAL A 62 4.91 7.50 18.86
C VAL A 62 6.28 8.13 18.60
N THR A 63 7.07 8.30 19.64
CA THR A 63 8.42 8.91 19.63
C THR A 63 9.50 7.92 20.02
N GLY A 64 9.17 6.85 20.73
CA GLY A 64 10.12 5.79 21.06
C GLY A 64 9.45 4.54 21.61
N ILE A 65 10.17 3.42 21.54
CA ILE A 65 9.81 2.16 22.17
C ILE A 65 11.02 1.68 22.96
N SER A 66 10.85 1.51 24.26
CA SER A 66 11.93 1.12 25.17
C SER A 66 11.64 -0.25 25.76
N LEU A 67 12.64 -1.14 25.74
CA LEU A 67 12.54 -2.46 26.34
C LEU A 67 12.81 -2.38 27.84
N HIS A 68 11.88 -2.93 28.62
CA HIS A 68 12.02 -3.18 30.05
C HIS A 68 11.90 -4.67 30.33
N SER A 69 12.49 -5.10 31.44
CA SER A 69 12.30 -6.44 31.97
C SER A 69 11.64 -6.34 33.34
N SER A 70 10.54 -7.05 33.53
CA SER A 70 9.84 -7.18 34.81
C SER A 70 9.60 -8.68 35.05
N ASP A 71 10.11 -9.20 36.16
CA ASP A 71 9.99 -10.61 36.56
C ASP A 71 10.40 -11.62 35.46
N GLY A 72 11.44 -11.28 34.70
CA GLY A 72 11.95 -12.11 33.60
C GLY A 72 11.09 -12.09 32.33
N ARG A 73 10.07 -11.23 32.25
CA ARG A 73 9.25 -11.02 31.06
C ARG A 73 9.55 -9.66 30.44
N ALA A 74 9.61 -9.64 29.11
CA ALA A 74 9.74 -8.40 28.34
C ALA A 74 8.47 -7.55 28.47
N LEU A 75 8.64 -6.28 28.82
CA LEU A 75 7.60 -5.26 28.86
C LEU A 75 8.05 -4.06 28.03
N TYR A 76 7.16 -3.51 27.20
CA TYR A 76 7.51 -2.44 26.28
C TYR A 76 6.91 -1.13 26.74
N GLN A 77 7.75 -0.12 26.98
CA GLN A 77 7.29 1.24 27.21
C GLN A 77 7.20 1.97 25.87
N VAL A 78 5.99 2.35 25.47
CA VAL A 78 5.78 3.14 24.24
C VAL A 78 5.65 4.60 24.65
N HIS A 79 6.58 5.42 24.18
CA HIS A 79 6.60 6.87 24.35
C HIS A 79 5.87 7.54 23.20
N TYR A 80 5.07 8.54 23.52
CA TYR A 80 4.28 9.26 22.51
C TYR A 80 4.09 10.74 22.88
N GLU A 81 3.78 11.53 21.87
CA GLU A 81 3.44 12.95 21.98
C GLU A 81 2.02 13.18 21.49
N SER A 82 1.21 13.84 22.31
CA SER A 82 -0.18 14.19 22.02
C SER A 82 -0.41 15.70 22.19
N THR A 83 -1.63 16.17 21.97
CA THR A 83 -2.02 17.57 22.26
C THR A 83 -1.87 17.94 23.74
N GLU A 84 -1.85 16.96 24.64
CA GLU A 84 -1.68 17.14 26.09
C GLU A 84 -0.20 17.10 26.51
N GLY A 85 0.72 16.88 25.57
CA GLY A 85 2.15 16.78 25.80
C GLY A 85 2.70 15.37 25.66
N GLN A 86 3.88 15.14 26.27
CA GLN A 86 4.56 13.85 26.26
C GLN A 86 3.92 12.87 27.23
N GLY A 87 3.77 11.62 26.81
CA GLY A 87 3.23 10.52 27.61
C GLY A 87 3.94 9.20 27.30
N SER A 88 3.64 8.20 28.11
CA SER A 88 4.07 6.83 27.85
C SER A 88 3.14 5.82 28.50
N ALA A 89 3.09 4.61 27.93
CA ALA A 89 2.33 3.50 28.50
C ALA A 89 3.08 2.18 28.29
N PHE A 90 2.86 1.23 29.20
CA PHE A 90 3.44 -0.10 29.13
C PHE A 90 2.50 -1.08 28.41
N TYR A 91 3.10 -1.96 27.61
CA TYR A 91 2.40 -2.99 26.86
C TYR A 91 3.17 -4.32 26.93
N ASP A 92 2.43 -5.44 27.00
CA ASP A 92 3.01 -6.78 26.96
C ASP A 92 3.47 -7.19 25.55
N MET A 93 2.79 -6.67 24.53
CA MET A 93 3.04 -6.93 23.11
C MET A 93 2.88 -5.66 22.30
N VAL A 94 3.76 -5.45 21.32
CA VAL A 94 3.74 -4.28 20.44
C VAL A 94 3.83 -4.72 18.99
N VAL A 95 2.97 -4.15 18.13
CA VAL A 95 3.00 -4.36 16.68
C VAL A 95 3.31 -3.03 16.00
N VAL A 96 4.44 -2.97 15.32
CA VAL A 96 4.87 -1.81 14.53
C VAL A 96 4.29 -1.92 13.13
N THR A 97 3.47 -0.95 12.76
CA THR A 97 2.82 -0.86 11.43
C THR A 97 3.24 0.38 10.65
N THR A 98 4.17 1.17 11.18
CA THR A 98 4.80 2.29 10.47
C THR A 98 6.05 1.81 9.73
N PRO A 99 6.40 2.40 8.59
CA PRO A 99 7.65 2.04 7.90
C PRO A 99 8.86 2.28 8.79
N LEU A 100 9.74 1.27 8.91
CA LEU A 100 11.04 1.35 9.56
C LEU A 100 12.11 1.59 8.49
N HIS A 101 12.35 2.86 8.15
CA HIS A 101 13.24 3.27 7.08
C HIS A 101 13.99 4.56 7.46
N PRO A 102 15.29 4.73 7.16
CA PRO A 102 16.08 5.87 7.64
C PRO A 102 15.54 7.27 7.29
N SER A 103 14.78 7.39 6.20
CA SER A 103 14.17 8.67 5.78
C SER A 103 12.73 8.88 6.26
N ARG A 104 12.17 7.95 7.03
CA ARG A 104 10.74 7.95 7.43
C ARG A 104 10.50 7.59 8.89
N SER A 105 11.40 6.81 9.47
CA SER A 105 11.36 6.47 10.88
C SER A 105 11.46 7.74 11.69
N ASN A 106 10.45 7.93 12.52
CA ASN A 106 10.20 9.15 13.27
C ASN A 106 10.23 8.89 14.78
N PHE A 107 10.73 7.72 15.19
CA PHE A 107 10.85 7.22 16.55
C PHE A 107 12.03 6.27 16.67
N THR A 108 12.48 5.99 17.89
CA THR A 108 13.66 5.17 18.19
C THR A 108 13.31 3.91 18.97
N PHE A 109 14.22 2.92 18.94
CA PHE A 109 14.19 1.76 19.83
C PHE A 109 15.31 1.89 20.86
N GLU A 110 14.98 1.73 22.14
CA GLU A 110 15.93 1.88 23.25
C GLU A 110 16.01 0.61 24.09
N ASN A 111 17.21 0.34 24.64
CA ASN A 111 17.50 -0.79 25.53
C ASN A 111 17.31 -2.19 24.90
N PHE A 112 17.44 -2.30 23.57
CA PHE A 112 17.46 -3.59 22.87
C PHE A 112 18.89 -4.07 22.63
N ASP A 113 19.12 -5.37 22.83
CA ASP A 113 20.36 -6.06 22.49
C ASP A 113 20.04 -7.35 21.69
N PRO A 114 20.40 -7.43 20.40
CA PRO A 114 21.05 -6.39 19.61
C PRO A 114 20.12 -5.18 19.33
N PRO A 115 20.66 -4.00 19.03
CA PRO A 115 19.86 -2.83 18.67
C PRO A 115 18.99 -3.08 17.44
N ILE A 116 17.73 -2.62 17.49
CA ILE A 116 16.82 -2.65 16.35
C ILE A 116 17.12 -1.44 15.45
N THR A 117 17.50 -1.70 14.21
CA THR A 117 17.80 -0.66 13.21
C THR A 117 16.72 -0.58 12.14
N ASP A 118 16.67 0.55 11.44
CA ASP A 118 15.86 0.70 10.25
C ASP A 118 16.29 -0.24 9.11
N PHE A 119 15.36 -0.51 8.19
CA PHE A 119 15.59 -1.33 7.01
C PHE A 119 15.77 -0.43 5.78
N PRO A 120 17.01 -0.19 5.32
CA PRO A 120 17.28 0.74 4.23
C PRO A 120 16.77 0.21 2.88
N GLY A 121 16.18 1.09 2.07
CA GLY A 121 15.93 0.80 0.66
C GLY A 121 15.23 1.93 -0.09
N ALA A 122 15.40 1.97 -1.41
CA ALA A 122 14.75 2.99 -2.20
C ALA A 122 13.24 2.75 -2.26
N PHE A 123 12.46 3.83 -2.21
CA PHE A 123 11.06 3.82 -2.57
C PHE A 123 10.87 4.46 -3.92
N GLN A 124 9.86 3.99 -4.65
CA GLN A 124 9.39 4.58 -5.89
C GLN A 124 8.33 5.64 -5.55
N PRO A 125 8.58 6.92 -5.89
CA PRO A 125 7.55 7.95 -5.82
C PRO A 125 6.39 7.62 -6.77
N SER A 126 5.17 7.88 -6.32
CA SER A 126 3.98 7.77 -7.13
C SER A 126 3.12 9.00 -6.91
N VAL A 127 2.80 9.69 -7.99
CA VAL A 127 1.93 10.86 -7.99
C VAL A 127 0.61 10.50 -8.63
N THR A 128 -0.47 10.80 -7.92
CA THR A 128 -1.83 10.63 -8.42
C THR A 128 -2.43 12.01 -8.66
N SER A 129 -2.72 12.33 -9.92
CA SER A 129 -3.43 13.54 -10.30
C SER A 129 -4.88 13.19 -10.65
N VAL A 130 -5.83 13.69 -9.88
CA VAL A 130 -7.27 13.58 -10.17
C VAL A 130 -7.72 14.85 -10.88
N VAL A 131 -8.11 14.70 -12.15
CA VAL A 131 -8.42 15.81 -13.06
C VAL A 131 -9.89 15.75 -13.45
N HIS A 132 -10.64 16.83 -13.22
CA HIS A 132 -11.98 16.99 -13.79
C HIS A 132 -11.89 17.79 -15.08
N GLY A 133 -12.10 17.15 -16.24
CA GLY A 133 -11.89 17.81 -17.53
C GLY A 133 -12.27 17.00 -18.77
N TYR A 134 -11.98 17.57 -19.93
CA TYR A 134 -12.20 16.98 -21.24
C TYR A 134 -10.91 16.34 -21.75
N LEU A 135 -10.93 15.03 -21.96
CA LEU A 135 -9.78 14.28 -22.46
C LEU A 135 -9.40 14.75 -23.86
N ASN A 136 -8.10 14.89 -24.12
CA ASN A 136 -7.58 15.05 -25.45
C ASN A 136 -7.42 13.68 -26.14
N SER A 137 -8.52 13.13 -26.68
CA SER A 137 -8.49 11.84 -27.38
C SER A 137 -7.51 11.80 -28.57
N SER A 138 -7.25 12.96 -29.20
CA SER A 138 -6.34 13.05 -30.35
C SER A 138 -4.90 12.69 -29.99
N TYR A 139 -4.46 12.96 -28.76
CA TYR A 139 -3.14 12.54 -28.27
C TYR A 139 -2.97 11.01 -28.29
N PHE A 140 -4.06 10.28 -28.11
CA PHE A 140 -4.08 8.81 -28.12
C PHE A 140 -4.39 8.22 -29.51
N GLY A 141 -4.32 9.03 -30.57
CA GLY A 141 -4.58 8.57 -31.94
C GLY A 141 -6.07 8.53 -32.32
N PHE A 142 -6.96 9.18 -31.55
CA PHE A 142 -8.39 9.28 -31.86
C PHE A 142 -8.81 10.73 -32.10
N PRO A 143 -8.66 11.25 -33.34
CA PRO A 143 -9.05 12.62 -33.68
C PRO A 143 -10.54 12.88 -33.44
N ASP A 144 -11.40 11.90 -33.75
CA ASP A 144 -12.81 11.93 -33.37
C ASP A 144 -12.99 11.33 -31.96
N PRO A 145 -13.30 12.13 -30.93
CA PRO A 145 -13.55 11.64 -29.58
C PRO A 145 -14.70 10.62 -29.49
N LYS A 146 -15.61 10.56 -30.48
CA LYS A 146 -16.73 9.60 -30.48
C LYS A 146 -16.26 8.16 -30.70
N LEU A 147 -15.10 8.01 -31.32
CA LEU A 147 -14.51 6.72 -31.61
C LEU A 147 -13.60 6.23 -30.50
N PHE A 148 -13.37 7.01 -29.44
CA PHE A 148 -12.51 6.63 -28.34
C PHE A 148 -13.26 5.69 -27.38
N PRO A 149 -12.91 4.39 -27.34
CA PRO A 149 -13.69 3.39 -26.62
C PRO A 149 -13.12 3.10 -25.21
N PHE A 150 -11.97 3.68 -24.88
CA PHE A 150 -11.18 3.24 -23.73
C PHE A 150 -11.53 3.99 -22.46
N THR A 151 -11.34 3.32 -21.35
CA THR A 151 -11.65 3.85 -20.01
C THR A 151 -10.44 3.80 -19.10
N SER A 152 -9.41 3.08 -19.54
CA SER A 152 -8.09 2.98 -18.94
C SER A 152 -7.07 2.99 -20.07
N ILE A 153 -5.97 3.69 -19.85
CA ILE A 153 -4.85 3.87 -20.75
C ILE A 153 -3.61 3.49 -19.96
N LEU A 154 -2.91 2.45 -20.39
CA LEU A 154 -1.69 1.99 -19.73
C LEU A 154 -0.50 2.26 -20.66
N THR A 155 0.67 2.47 -20.08
CA THR A 155 1.90 2.73 -20.84
C THR A 155 2.85 1.54 -20.78
N THR A 156 3.55 1.27 -21.88
CA THR A 156 4.69 0.34 -21.90
C THR A 156 5.92 1.01 -21.31
N ASP A 157 7.01 0.25 -21.18
CA ASP A 157 8.27 0.75 -20.60
C ASP A 157 9.06 1.62 -21.59
N THR A 158 8.53 2.82 -21.84
CA THR A 158 9.15 3.84 -22.69
C THR A 158 9.69 4.96 -21.82
N PRO A 159 11.00 5.27 -21.87
CA PRO A 159 11.65 6.20 -20.95
C PRO A 159 11.14 7.64 -21.03
N ASP A 160 10.59 8.05 -22.18
CA ASP A 160 10.16 9.44 -22.41
C ASP A 160 8.70 9.73 -22.02
N LEU A 161 7.98 8.75 -21.47
CA LEU A 161 6.59 8.94 -21.07
C LEU A 161 6.48 9.56 -19.68
N PHE A 162 5.79 10.71 -19.61
CA PHE A 162 5.62 11.48 -18.38
C PHE A 162 4.52 10.95 -17.43
N PHE A 163 3.82 9.88 -17.82
CA PHE A 163 2.81 9.22 -17.00
C PHE A 163 2.89 7.68 -17.17
N HIS A 164 2.40 6.95 -16.17
CA HIS A 164 2.40 5.49 -16.14
C HIS A 164 1.07 4.90 -16.59
N ALA A 165 -0.04 5.48 -16.13
CA ALA A 165 -1.38 5.05 -16.49
C ALA A 165 -2.38 6.19 -16.27
N MET A 166 -3.53 6.07 -16.92
CA MET A 166 -4.67 6.97 -16.75
C MET A 166 -5.97 6.18 -16.80
N ASP A 167 -6.95 6.54 -15.97
CA ASP A 167 -8.27 5.90 -15.99
C ASP A 167 -9.40 6.88 -15.68
N ASN A 168 -10.58 6.60 -16.24
CA ASN A 168 -11.80 7.33 -15.99
C ASN A 168 -12.45 6.80 -14.70
N ILE A 169 -12.43 7.61 -13.65
CA ILE A 169 -12.91 7.22 -12.34
C ILE A 169 -14.43 7.07 -12.39
N CYS A 170 -14.90 5.88 -11.98
CA CYS A 170 -16.32 5.61 -11.79
C CYS A 170 -16.68 5.67 -10.30
N PRO A 171 -17.90 6.12 -9.96
CA PRO A 171 -18.40 5.99 -8.60
C PRO A 171 -18.49 4.51 -8.24
N VAL A 172 -18.25 4.20 -6.96
CA VAL A 172 -18.35 2.82 -6.46
C VAL A 172 -19.81 2.35 -6.47
N ASN A 173 -20.76 3.26 -6.22
CA ASN A 173 -22.18 2.99 -6.39
C ASN A 173 -22.62 3.42 -7.79
N ILE A 174 -22.83 2.44 -8.66
CA ILE A 174 -23.30 2.63 -10.03
C ILE A 174 -24.83 2.50 -10.00
N SER A 175 -25.53 3.63 -10.10
CA SER A 175 -26.98 3.62 -10.29
C SER A 175 -27.34 3.07 -11.67
N ALA A 176 -28.57 2.59 -11.86
CA ALA A 176 -29.04 2.13 -13.17
C ALA A 176 -28.98 3.22 -14.27
N ALA A 177 -28.95 4.49 -13.88
CA ALA A 177 -28.83 5.64 -14.78
C ALA A 177 -27.37 6.05 -15.05
N PHE A 178 -26.39 5.48 -14.34
CA PHE A 178 -24.99 5.82 -14.55
C PHE A 178 -24.52 5.30 -15.90
N ARG A 179 -24.02 6.23 -16.71
CA ARG A 179 -23.23 5.92 -17.90
C ARG A 179 -21.85 6.54 -17.74
N ARG A 180 -20.83 5.81 -18.15
CA ARG A 180 -19.49 6.37 -18.22
C ARG A 180 -19.49 7.49 -19.25
N LYS A 181 -18.97 8.64 -18.86
CA LYS A 181 -18.90 9.83 -19.72
C LYS A 181 -17.89 9.61 -20.84
N GLN A 182 -18.30 9.89 -22.07
CA GLN A 182 -17.42 9.86 -23.24
C GLN A 182 -16.47 11.06 -23.23
N PRO A 183 -15.37 11.06 -24.00
CA PRO A 183 -14.40 12.17 -24.00
C PRO A 183 -14.94 13.56 -24.38
N GLN A 184 -16.11 13.65 -25.04
CA GLN A 184 -16.76 14.95 -25.32
C GLN A 184 -17.44 15.55 -24.09
N GLU A 185 -17.61 14.77 -23.03
CA GLU A 185 -18.17 15.21 -21.76
C GLU A 185 -17.05 15.33 -20.72
N ALA A 186 -17.15 16.32 -19.85
CA ALA A 186 -16.21 16.47 -18.74
C ALA A 186 -16.38 15.31 -17.75
N ALA A 187 -15.29 14.56 -17.54
CA ALA A 187 -15.23 13.42 -16.64
C ALA A 187 -14.10 13.59 -15.62
N VAL A 188 -14.10 12.71 -14.62
CA VAL A 188 -13.04 12.67 -13.61
C VAL A 188 -12.05 11.59 -14.03
N TRP A 189 -10.80 11.99 -14.25
CA TRP A 189 -9.71 11.12 -14.66
C TRP A 189 -8.66 11.05 -13.57
N ARG A 190 -8.16 9.86 -13.30
CA ARG A 190 -6.95 9.65 -12.52
C ARG A 190 -5.78 9.52 -13.47
N VAL A 191 -4.69 10.20 -13.18
CA VAL A 191 -3.41 10.06 -13.88
C VAL A 191 -2.35 9.68 -12.87
N LEU A 192 -1.67 8.57 -13.13
CA LEU A 192 -0.54 8.09 -12.35
C LEU A 192 0.75 8.51 -13.05
N SER A 193 1.65 9.18 -12.34
CA SER A 193 2.93 9.67 -12.87
C SER A 193 4.02 9.58 -11.80
N GLN A 194 5.28 9.69 -12.24
CA GLN A 194 6.41 9.71 -11.31
C GLN A 194 6.54 11.03 -10.56
N GLN A 195 6.11 12.13 -11.18
CA GLN A 195 6.19 13.50 -10.67
C GLN A 195 4.86 14.24 -10.93
N PRO A 196 4.56 15.34 -10.22
CA PRO A 196 3.40 16.17 -10.51
C PRO A 196 3.39 16.65 -11.96
N LEU A 197 2.22 16.58 -12.59
CA LEU A 197 2.08 16.97 -13.99
C LEU A 197 2.19 18.49 -14.14
N ASP A 198 3.06 18.94 -15.03
CA ASP A 198 3.14 20.35 -15.36
C ASP A 198 1.97 20.81 -16.26
N LYS A 199 1.86 22.12 -16.48
CA LYS A 199 0.78 22.70 -17.30
C LYS A 199 0.80 22.22 -18.75
N HIS A 200 1.97 21.94 -19.31
CA HIS A 200 2.11 21.46 -20.68
C HIS A 200 1.65 20.00 -20.79
N GLN A 201 2.08 19.15 -19.87
CA GLN A 201 1.65 17.75 -19.74
C GLN A 201 0.14 17.64 -19.52
N LEU A 202 -0.45 18.48 -18.66
CA LEU A 202 -1.89 18.57 -18.47
C LEU A 202 -2.61 18.98 -19.76
N LYS A 203 -2.13 19.99 -20.48
CA LYS A 203 -2.69 20.41 -21.77
C LYS A 203 -2.48 19.39 -22.89
N THR A 204 -1.47 18.53 -22.76
CA THR A 204 -1.26 17.40 -23.66
C THR A 204 -2.35 16.36 -23.48
N LEU A 205 -2.65 15.99 -22.23
CA LEU A 205 -3.64 14.98 -21.89
C LEU A 205 -5.09 15.48 -21.94
N PHE A 206 -5.33 16.77 -21.70
CA PHE A 206 -6.66 17.36 -21.58
C PHE A 206 -6.81 18.60 -22.46
N ARG A 207 -7.89 18.68 -23.23
CA ARG A 207 -8.20 19.86 -24.04
C ARG A 207 -8.50 21.06 -23.14
N SER A 208 -9.18 20.80 -22.03
CA SER A 208 -9.45 21.74 -20.95
C SER A 208 -9.80 20.97 -19.67
N TYR A 209 -9.60 21.60 -18.52
CA TYR A 209 -9.94 21.03 -17.22
C TYR A 209 -10.42 22.12 -16.27
N TYR A 210 -11.29 21.73 -15.33
CA TYR A 210 -11.86 22.61 -14.31
C TYR A 210 -11.04 22.58 -13.01
N SER A 211 -10.52 21.40 -12.65
CA SER A 211 -9.72 21.23 -11.43
C SER A 211 -8.73 20.08 -11.57
N VAL A 212 -7.64 20.19 -10.81
CA VAL A 212 -6.63 19.14 -10.63
C VAL A 212 -6.34 19.03 -9.14
N GLN A 213 -6.50 17.83 -8.59
CA GLN A 213 -6.08 17.50 -7.23
C GLN A 213 -4.89 16.56 -7.33
N VAL A 214 -3.76 16.96 -6.75
CA VAL A 214 -2.52 16.18 -6.78
C VAL A 214 -2.31 15.58 -5.40
N THR A 215 -1.98 14.30 -5.36
CA THR A 215 -1.50 13.64 -4.15
C THR A 215 -0.21 12.91 -4.46
N GLU A 216 0.83 13.27 -3.72
CA GLU A 216 2.15 12.68 -3.83
C GLU A 216 2.31 11.62 -2.75
N TRP A 217 2.70 10.43 -3.17
CA TRP A 217 2.95 9.32 -2.29
C TRP A 217 4.33 8.76 -2.53
N GLN A 218 4.93 8.24 -1.47
CA GLN A 218 6.13 7.43 -1.58
C GLN A 218 5.73 5.97 -1.27
N THR A 219 4.86 5.43 -2.10
CA THR A 219 3.99 4.28 -1.78
C THR A 219 4.68 2.92 -1.82
N TYR A 220 5.65 2.72 -2.71
CA TYR A 220 6.13 1.38 -3.01
C TYR A 220 7.64 1.26 -2.81
N PRO A 221 8.12 0.24 -2.10
CA PRO A 221 9.51 -0.14 -2.18
C PRO A 221 9.92 -0.37 -3.64
N ARG A 222 11.15 0.01 -3.99
CA ARG A 222 11.76 -0.45 -5.23
C ARG A 222 12.10 -1.91 -5.04
N TYR A 223 11.34 -2.78 -5.70
CA TYR A 223 11.48 -4.21 -5.54
C TYR A 223 12.77 -4.69 -6.18
N ASP A 224 13.54 -5.48 -5.44
CA ASP A 224 14.83 -5.98 -5.85
C ASP A 224 15.03 -7.37 -5.24
N ALA A 225 15.31 -8.36 -6.08
CA ALA A 225 15.45 -9.76 -5.66
C ALA A 225 16.69 -10.01 -4.77
N THR A 226 17.64 -9.08 -4.75
CA THR A 226 18.89 -9.22 -3.99
C THR A 226 18.79 -8.78 -2.54
N LYS A 227 17.70 -8.12 -2.15
CA LYS A 227 17.55 -7.53 -0.81
C LYS A 227 16.93 -8.51 0.17
N ALA A 228 17.52 -8.56 1.37
CA ALA A 228 16.92 -9.24 2.50
C ALA A 228 15.62 -8.53 2.90
N LEU A 229 14.60 -9.33 3.23
CA LEU A 229 13.32 -8.82 3.71
C LEU A 229 13.42 -8.51 5.21
N PRO A 230 12.74 -7.46 5.70
CA PRO A 230 12.65 -7.21 7.13
C PRO A 230 12.01 -8.40 7.88
N PRO A 231 12.50 -8.76 9.08
CA PRO A 231 11.90 -9.81 9.88
C PRO A 231 10.54 -9.36 10.42
N VAL A 232 9.63 -10.32 10.60
CA VAL A 232 8.32 -10.09 11.23
C VAL A 232 8.45 -9.94 12.75
N VAL A 233 9.44 -10.58 13.37
CA VAL A 233 9.70 -10.52 14.81
C VAL A 233 10.96 -9.69 15.02
N LEU A 234 10.82 -8.53 15.66
CA LEU A 234 11.96 -7.66 16.03
C LEU A 234 12.52 -8.03 17.41
N HIS A 235 11.64 -8.44 18.32
CA HIS A 235 11.96 -9.00 19.64
C HIS A 235 10.82 -9.94 20.07
N GLU A 236 10.96 -10.69 21.16
CA GLU A 236 10.05 -11.78 21.57
C GLU A 236 8.55 -11.44 21.50
N ASN A 237 8.14 -10.23 21.83
CA ASN A 237 6.74 -9.78 21.77
C ASN A 237 6.60 -8.43 21.04
N LEU A 238 7.58 -8.12 20.17
CA LEU A 238 7.62 -6.93 19.33
C LEU A 238 7.66 -7.36 17.87
N PHE A 239 6.61 -7.02 17.13
CA PHE A 239 6.40 -7.46 15.76
C PHE A 239 6.49 -6.30 14.78
N TYR A 240 6.98 -6.57 13.56
CA TYR A 240 6.99 -5.62 12.46
C TYR A 240 6.11 -6.11 11.31
N LEU A 241 4.97 -5.46 11.12
CA LEU A 241 3.96 -5.86 10.14
C LEU A 241 4.30 -5.34 8.73
N SER A 242 4.74 -4.08 8.64
CA SER A 242 4.94 -3.41 7.35
C SER A 242 6.14 -3.94 6.55
N GLY A 243 6.91 -4.87 7.12
CA GLY A 243 7.93 -5.62 6.38
C GLY A 243 7.38 -6.32 5.13
N VAL A 244 6.09 -6.70 5.15
CA VAL A 244 5.41 -7.32 4.00
C VAL A 244 5.37 -6.43 2.76
N GLU A 245 5.44 -5.11 2.90
CA GLU A 245 5.42 -4.18 1.78
C GLU A 245 6.63 -4.36 0.85
N TRP A 246 7.77 -4.83 1.39
CA TRP A 246 8.97 -5.15 0.63
C TRP A 246 8.83 -6.42 -0.23
N VAL A 247 7.83 -7.26 0.07
CA VAL A 247 7.51 -8.46 -0.71
C VAL A 247 6.57 -8.11 -1.85
N ALA A 248 5.43 -7.50 -1.52
CA ALA A 248 4.44 -7.00 -2.46
C ALA A 248 3.44 -6.11 -1.71
N SER A 249 3.36 -4.83 -2.05
CA SER A 249 2.46 -3.89 -1.39
C SER A 249 1.06 -4.00 -1.98
N SER A 250 0.09 -4.33 -1.13
CA SER A 250 -1.35 -4.29 -1.43
C SER A 250 -2.14 -4.36 -0.11
N MET A 251 -3.42 -3.99 -0.14
CA MET A 251 -4.28 -4.10 1.04
C MET A 251 -4.44 -5.57 1.48
N GLU A 252 -4.49 -6.48 0.51
CA GLU A 252 -4.62 -7.91 0.69
C GLU A 252 -3.39 -8.50 1.39
N MET A 253 -2.18 -8.13 0.96
CA MET A 253 -0.94 -8.58 1.58
C MET A 253 -0.80 -8.08 3.02
N VAL A 254 -1.17 -6.81 3.27
CA VAL A 254 -1.19 -6.25 4.62
C VAL A 254 -2.23 -6.95 5.51
N ALA A 255 -3.40 -7.32 4.97
CA ALA A 255 -4.41 -8.08 5.72
C ALA A 255 -3.93 -9.50 6.06
N VAL A 256 -3.25 -10.18 5.13
CA VAL A 256 -2.64 -11.50 5.39
C VAL A 256 -1.56 -11.39 6.46
N ALA A 257 -0.66 -10.40 6.36
CA ALA A 257 0.37 -10.16 7.37
C ALA A 257 -0.24 -9.85 8.75
N ALA A 258 -1.28 -9.01 8.81
CA ALA A 258 -1.99 -8.68 10.04
C ALA A 258 -2.61 -9.92 10.70
N LYS A 259 -3.26 -10.78 9.91
CA LYS A 259 -3.81 -12.04 10.42
C LYS A 259 -2.72 -12.95 10.99
N ASN A 260 -1.60 -13.08 10.31
CA ASN A 260 -0.49 -13.92 10.76
C ASN A 260 0.16 -13.37 12.04
N VAL A 261 0.38 -12.06 12.14
CA VAL A 261 0.90 -11.41 13.36
C VAL A 261 -0.09 -11.55 14.52
N ALA A 262 -1.39 -11.40 14.28
CA ALA A 262 -2.40 -11.59 15.32
C ALA A 262 -2.44 -13.03 15.85
N LEU A 263 -2.35 -14.03 14.96
CA LEU A 263 -2.27 -15.44 15.35
C LEU A 263 -0.96 -15.75 16.10
N LEU A 264 0.16 -15.19 15.65
CA LEU A 264 1.45 -15.32 16.33
C LEU A 264 1.40 -14.75 17.75
N ALA A 265 0.88 -13.54 17.90
CA ALA A 265 0.69 -12.88 19.19
C ALA A 265 -0.25 -13.69 20.10
N TYR A 266 -1.38 -14.17 19.57
CA TYR A 266 -2.33 -15.02 20.30
C TYR A 266 -1.67 -16.30 20.83
N ASN A 267 -0.97 -17.04 19.96
CA ASN A 267 -0.31 -18.29 20.35
C ASN A 267 0.80 -18.03 21.40
N ARG A 268 1.57 -16.95 21.27
CA ARG A 268 2.57 -16.55 22.28
C ARG A 268 1.92 -16.19 23.62
N TRP A 269 0.81 -15.45 23.59
CA TRP A 269 0.08 -15.06 24.79
C TRP A 269 -0.42 -16.27 25.57
N HIS A 270 -0.93 -17.28 24.86
CA HIS A 270 -1.45 -18.52 25.44
C HIS A 270 -0.40 -19.62 25.62
N GLN A 271 0.88 -19.36 25.31
CA GLN A 271 1.97 -20.34 25.39
C GLN A 271 1.76 -21.59 24.53
N GLU A 272 1.01 -21.46 23.42
CA GLU A 272 0.75 -22.51 22.42
C GLU A 272 1.86 -22.51 21.35
N LEU A 273 3.11 -22.67 21.78
CA LEU A 273 4.30 -22.52 20.92
C LEU A 273 4.35 -23.57 19.81
N GLU A 274 3.74 -24.74 20.02
CA GLU A 274 3.62 -25.81 19.03
C GLU A 274 2.76 -25.42 17.82
N LYS A 275 1.94 -24.37 17.94
CA LYS A 275 1.12 -23.86 16.83
C LYS A 275 1.87 -22.84 15.96
N ILE A 276 3.07 -22.40 16.37
CA ILE A 276 3.91 -21.44 15.66
C ILE A 276 4.89 -22.20 14.75
N ASP A 277 5.07 -21.75 13.50
CA ASP A 277 6.02 -22.29 12.52
C ASP A 277 6.00 -23.83 12.39
N GLN A 278 4.79 -24.39 12.35
CA GLN A 278 4.55 -25.83 12.24
C GLN A 278 5.21 -26.42 10.98
N LYS A 279 6.31 -27.15 11.16
CA LYS A 279 7.12 -27.73 10.07
C LYS A 279 6.32 -28.67 9.14
N ASP A 280 5.34 -29.38 9.69
CA ASP A 280 4.52 -30.35 8.94
C ASP A 280 3.19 -29.78 8.43
N LEU A 281 2.94 -28.48 8.59
CA LEU A 281 1.66 -27.87 8.23
C LEU A 281 1.30 -28.12 6.76
N MET A 282 2.27 -27.99 5.86
CA MET A 282 2.08 -28.22 4.43
C MET A 282 1.72 -29.68 4.10
N HIS A 283 2.18 -30.63 4.91
CA HIS A 283 1.78 -32.04 4.78
C HIS A 283 0.36 -32.25 5.31
N LYS A 284 0.02 -31.64 6.46
CA LYS A 284 -1.32 -31.73 7.07
C LYS A 284 -2.42 -31.10 6.21
N VAL A 285 -2.17 -29.93 5.64
CA VAL A 285 -3.13 -29.21 4.78
C VAL A 285 -3.40 -29.99 3.49
N LYS A 286 -2.41 -30.68 2.92
CA LYS A 286 -2.59 -31.53 1.74
C LYS A 286 -3.41 -32.80 2.00
N THR A 287 -3.45 -33.27 3.24
CA THR A 287 -4.24 -34.45 3.63
C THR A 287 -5.67 -34.12 4.05
N GLU A 288 -5.98 -32.83 4.28
CA GLU A 288 -7.31 -32.34 4.68
C GLU A 288 -8.12 -31.72 3.54
N LEU A 289 -7.51 -31.53 2.35
CA LEU A 289 -8.14 -31.10 1.10
C LEU A 289 -8.36 -32.30 0.16
#